data_AF-A0A8K1CC01-F1
#
_entry.id   AF-A0A8K1CC01-F1
#
_cell.length_a   1.000
_cell.length_b   1.000
_cell.length_c   1.000
_cell.angle_alpha   90.00
_cell.angle_beta   90.00
_cell.angle_gamma   90.00
#
_symmetry.space_group_name_H-M   'P 1'
#
loop_
_entity.id
_entity.type
_entity.pdbx_description
1 polymer ?
#
loop_
_entity_poly.entity_id
_entity_poly.type
_entity_poly.pdbx_seq_one_letter_code
_entity_poly.pdbx_strand_id
1 'polypeptide(L)'
;MDAFVVRKRPATRLFEEDRVLLVPPTQSRDEEVRQWILSHGGQVVTEASDATRIVVLTATDTLTADDKAHVAAARQRQPRASVLQWEWVRDCVEKNARLPEQSYRCNDLMSRNGDSGDDQGDRKKRRIESHEERGALSGSDDLGSEADVPILPPQLRPWRDIDNGSLYYMDARNDSANGDSNPLKIAAFDLDGTIIVTKSGKRFAENANDWKFFHPSNVKQKLKQLAKQGFLLVILSNQNGVAKGKTSATDVQKKMEAIVTNLGVQMVVLFATKDDLMRKPRYGAWQWLLNELNVDESMPVDKTKSFYCGDAAGRPKIAGRNKDFAATDYKLALNLQLPFFTPEALFLNATQRIHTRPEMWEIDFDPRPLVQSSPAGQNLEPADAVCVRSEQELIVLVGPPASGKSFNARRLFSDASASYVVVNQDELKSVARCKSACIDALKSGKSVVVDSTNRDPRARREWVDVAKAQKLPVRCFVLDISKPLAMHLNTFRMLTSAKAIPEIAIHTYFKNATPPKKDEGFDEIVHVRFSADLAALSDEHQRLLGSFL
;
A
#
# COMPACT_ATOMS: atom_id res chain seq x y z
N MET A 1 -7.09 5.95 -49.02
CA MET A 1 -7.14 5.81 -47.55
C MET A 1 -7.02 4.33 -47.28
N ASP A 2 -5.90 3.91 -46.72
CA ASP A 2 -5.81 2.55 -46.18
C ASP A 2 -6.51 2.57 -44.80
N ALA A 3 -7.37 1.60 -44.52
CA ALA A 3 -8.28 1.63 -43.37
C ALA A 3 -8.30 0.29 -42.63
N PHE A 4 -7.39 0.13 -41.68
CA PHE A 4 -7.09 -1.18 -41.07
C PHE A 4 -8.05 -1.53 -39.92
N VAL A 5 -8.59 -2.75 -39.95
CA VAL A 5 -9.51 -3.28 -38.92
C VAL A 5 -8.74 -4.19 -37.98
N VAL A 6 -8.61 -3.75 -36.72
CA VAL A 6 -8.09 -4.60 -35.65
C VAL A 6 -9.22 -5.47 -35.12
N ARG A 7 -9.15 -6.78 -35.33
CA ARG A 7 -10.16 -7.76 -34.93
C ARG A 7 -9.74 -8.52 -33.66
N LYS A 8 -10.66 -8.68 -32.71
CA LYS A 8 -10.43 -9.30 -31.39
C LYS A 8 -9.74 -10.67 -31.44
N ARG A 9 -8.70 -10.89 -30.61
CA ARG A 9 -8.18 -12.22 -30.23
C ARG A 9 -8.20 -12.41 -28.71
N PRO A 10 -8.56 -13.60 -28.17
CA PRO A 10 -8.74 -13.80 -26.72
C PRO A 10 -7.48 -13.63 -25.84
N ALA A 11 -6.28 -13.58 -26.44
CA ALA A 11 -5.02 -13.62 -25.72
C ALA A 11 -4.34 -12.25 -25.51
N THR A 12 -4.77 -11.19 -26.20
CA THR A 12 -4.09 -9.87 -26.20
C THR A 12 -5.03 -8.75 -25.73
N ARG A 13 -4.60 -8.01 -24.70
CA ARG A 13 -5.46 -7.05 -23.95
C ARG A 13 -5.65 -5.67 -24.60
N LEU A 14 -5.00 -5.36 -25.73
CA LEU A 14 -5.03 -4.00 -26.29
C LEU A 14 -6.38 -3.60 -26.90
N PHE A 15 -7.12 -4.54 -27.48
CA PHE A 15 -8.31 -4.27 -28.30
C PHE A 15 -9.50 -5.15 -27.86
N GLU A 16 -10.36 -4.60 -27.00
CA GLU A 16 -11.53 -5.32 -26.47
C GLU A 16 -12.67 -5.50 -27.48
N GLU A 17 -12.70 -4.64 -28.51
CA GLU A 17 -13.73 -4.49 -29.53
C GLU A 17 -13.06 -4.31 -30.90
N ASP A 18 -13.76 -4.66 -31.98
CA ASP A 18 -13.29 -4.44 -33.34
C ASP A 18 -13.26 -2.94 -33.67
N ARG A 19 -12.12 -2.45 -34.14
CA ARG A 19 -11.87 -1.00 -34.35
C ARG A 19 -11.15 -0.75 -35.67
N VAL A 20 -11.54 0.32 -36.35
CA VAL A 20 -10.82 0.81 -37.54
C VAL A 20 -9.84 1.90 -37.13
N LEU A 21 -8.58 1.73 -37.49
CA LEU A 21 -7.53 2.74 -37.36
C LEU A 21 -7.27 3.39 -38.72
N LEU A 22 -7.53 4.69 -38.81
CA LEU A 22 -7.14 5.51 -39.95
C LEU A 22 -5.83 6.22 -39.63
N VAL A 23 -4.77 5.90 -40.35
CA VAL A 23 -3.47 6.60 -40.31
C VAL A 23 -3.39 7.51 -41.54
N PRO A 24 -3.17 8.82 -41.39
CA PRO A 24 -2.93 9.73 -42.51
C PRO A 24 -1.69 9.29 -43.31
N PRO A 25 -1.74 9.31 -44.66
CA PRO A 25 -0.63 8.88 -45.50
C PRO A 25 0.46 9.97 -45.61
N THR A 26 1.12 10.29 -44.50
CA THR A 26 2.14 11.35 -44.40
C THR A 26 3.46 10.84 -43.80
N GLN A 27 4.33 10.33 -44.70
CA GLN A 27 5.77 10.06 -44.56
C GLN A 27 6.28 9.07 -43.48
N SER A 28 7.15 8.16 -43.93
CA SER A 28 8.13 7.26 -43.25
C SER A 28 7.73 6.42 -42.03
N ARG A 29 6.83 6.85 -41.15
CA ARG A 29 6.48 6.15 -39.89
C ARG A 29 5.23 5.29 -39.94
N ASP A 30 4.49 5.35 -41.05
CA ASP A 30 3.34 4.48 -41.31
C ASP A 30 3.73 2.99 -41.16
N GLU A 31 4.89 2.59 -41.70
CA GLU A 31 5.38 1.22 -41.57
C GLU A 31 5.71 0.84 -40.11
N GLU A 32 6.27 1.73 -39.29
CA GLU A 32 6.53 1.45 -37.87
C GLU A 32 5.22 1.16 -37.10
N VAL A 33 4.20 2.00 -37.33
CA VAL A 33 2.88 1.83 -36.72
C VAL A 33 2.19 0.55 -37.21
N ARG A 34 2.28 0.23 -38.51
CA ARG A 34 1.82 -1.04 -39.08
C ARG A 34 2.52 -2.23 -38.42
N GLN A 35 3.84 -2.20 -38.26
CA GLN A 35 4.62 -3.28 -37.63
C GLN A 35 4.29 -3.46 -36.14
N TRP A 36 4.06 -2.40 -35.36
CA TRP A 36 3.59 -2.52 -33.98
C TRP A 36 2.20 -3.17 -33.87
N ILE A 37 1.28 -2.80 -34.77
CA ILE A 37 -0.07 -3.39 -34.81
C ILE A 37 -0.01 -4.87 -35.19
N LEU A 38 0.76 -5.23 -36.23
CA LEU A 38 0.90 -6.62 -36.70
C LEU A 38 1.60 -7.51 -35.66
N SER A 39 2.68 -7.05 -35.05
CA SER A 39 3.42 -7.80 -34.01
C SER A 39 2.59 -8.10 -32.76
N HIS A 40 1.51 -7.36 -32.51
CA HIS A 40 0.60 -7.53 -31.37
C HIS A 40 -0.78 -8.10 -31.77
N GLY A 41 -0.87 -8.69 -32.97
CA GLY A 41 -2.01 -9.49 -33.41
C GLY A 41 -3.15 -8.71 -34.06
N GLY A 42 -2.95 -7.44 -34.43
CA GLY A 42 -3.87 -6.69 -35.29
C GLY A 42 -3.78 -7.13 -36.75
N GLN A 43 -4.76 -6.70 -37.56
CA GLN A 43 -4.84 -7.03 -38.99
C GLN A 43 -5.00 -5.76 -39.84
N VAL A 44 -4.47 -5.84 -41.06
CA VAL A 44 -4.44 -4.81 -42.09
C VAL A 44 -5.45 -5.21 -43.17
N VAL A 45 -6.48 -4.39 -43.42
CA VAL A 45 -7.48 -4.53 -44.49
C VAL A 45 -7.70 -3.21 -45.23
N THR A 46 -8.21 -3.27 -46.45
CA THR A 46 -8.31 -2.13 -47.36
C THR A 46 -9.63 -1.37 -47.28
N GLU A 47 -10.70 -1.96 -46.77
CA GLU A 47 -12.02 -1.33 -46.65
C GLU A 47 -12.66 -1.56 -45.28
N ALA A 48 -13.27 -0.49 -44.75
CA ALA A 48 -13.92 -0.46 -43.44
C ALA A 48 -15.44 -0.58 -43.59
N SER A 49 -15.95 -1.74 -44.01
CA SER A 49 -17.38 -1.92 -44.33
C SER A 49 -18.30 -1.94 -43.10
N ASP A 50 -17.87 -2.53 -41.97
CA ASP A 50 -18.78 -2.94 -40.87
C ASP A 50 -18.28 -2.59 -39.44
N ALA A 51 -17.39 -1.61 -39.29
CA ALA A 51 -16.79 -1.31 -37.98
C ALA A 51 -17.71 -0.45 -37.08
N THR A 52 -17.88 -0.88 -35.81
CA THR A 52 -18.74 -0.18 -34.83
C THR A 52 -18.13 1.14 -34.34
N ARG A 53 -16.80 1.28 -34.30
CA ARG A 53 -16.10 2.54 -33.95
C ARG A 53 -14.84 2.77 -34.80
N ILE A 54 -14.72 3.98 -35.33
CA ILE A 54 -13.50 4.47 -36.01
C ILE A 54 -12.65 5.28 -35.02
N VAL A 55 -11.34 5.07 -35.07
CA VAL A 55 -10.32 5.86 -34.38
C VAL A 55 -9.29 6.33 -35.42
N VAL A 56 -8.95 7.62 -35.42
CA VAL A 56 -7.92 8.19 -36.29
C VAL A 56 -6.65 8.36 -35.45
N LEU A 57 -5.49 7.95 -35.97
CA LEU A 57 -4.19 8.15 -35.31
C LEU A 57 -3.40 9.25 -36.01
N THR A 58 -2.90 10.24 -35.27
CA THR A 58 -2.19 11.39 -35.85
C THR A 58 -0.80 11.56 -35.27
N ALA A 59 0.16 12.00 -36.09
CA ALA A 59 1.58 12.11 -35.76
C ALA A 59 1.91 13.17 -34.67
N THR A 60 0.99 14.12 -34.46
CA THR A 60 1.17 15.33 -33.68
C THR A 60 -0.08 15.65 -32.84
N ASP A 61 0.10 16.49 -31.81
CA ASP A 61 -0.97 17.06 -30.97
C ASP A 61 -1.86 18.06 -31.72
N THR A 62 -1.26 18.71 -32.71
CA THR A 62 -1.80 19.73 -33.59
C THR A 62 -2.00 19.13 -34.99
N LEU A 63 -3.24 19.17 -35.47
CA LEU A 63 -3.61 18.55 -36.75
C LEU A 63 -3.20 19.46 -37.92
N THR A 64 -2.48 18.93 -38.91
CA THR A 64 -2.20 19.62 -40.17
C THR A 64 -3.48 19.84 -40.98
N ALA A 65 -3.41 20.62 -42.06
CA ALA A 65 -4.55 20.80 -42.97
C ALA A 65 -5.02 19.47 -43.57
N ASP A 66 -4.08 18.60 -43.93
CA ASP A 66 -4.37 17.26 -44.45
C ASP A 66 -4.97 16.35 -43.37
N ASP A 67 -4.45 16.37 -42.14
CA ASP A 67 -5.04 15.61 -41.03
C ASP A 67 -6.49 16.07 -40.75
N LYS A 68 -6.74 17.40 -40.78
CA LYS A 68 -8.08 17.97 -40.60
C LYS A 68 -9.04 17.50 -41.71
N ALA A 69 -8.58 17.39 -42.96
CA ALA A 69 -9.38 16.83 -44.05
C ALA A 69 -9.69 15.33 -43.86
N HIS A 70 -8.69 14.53 -43.46
CA HIS A 70 -8.88 13.10 -43.19
C HIS A 70 -9.82 12.85 -42.00
N VAL A 71 -9.68 13.62 -40.91
CA VAL A 71 -10.57 13.56 -39.74
C VAL A 71 -12.01 14.00 -40.11
N ALA A 72 -12.17 15.02 -40.96
CA ALA A 72 -13.49 15.44 -41.42
C ALA A 72 -14.18 14.32 -42.23
N ALA A 73 -13.47 13.69 -43.17
CA ALA A 73 -13.99 12.57 -43.96
C ALA A 73 -14.33 11.34 -43.07
N ALA A 74 -13.51 11.05 -42.05
CA ALA A 74 -13.80 10.01 -41.07
C ALA A 74 -15.08 10.32 -40.26
N ARG A 75 -15.24 11.57 -39.82
CA ARG A 75 -16.41 12.02 -39.04
C ARG A 75 -17.70 12.10 -39.86
N GLN A 76 -17.62 12.35 -41.17
CA GLN A 76 -18.78 12.24 -42.07
C GLN A 76 -19.32 10.81 -42.16
N ARG A 77 -18.45 9.79 -42.09
CA ARG A 77 -18.84 8.37 -42.11
C ARG A 77 -19.23 7.85 -40.73
N GLN A 78 -18.54 8.29 -39.68
CA GLN A 78 -18.92 8.04 -38.27
C GLN A 78 -18.81 9.32 -37.43
N PRO A 79 -19.95 9.95 -37.05
CA PRO A 79 -19.95 11.15 -36.20
C PRO A 79 -19.28 10.98 -34.83
N ARG A 80 -19.06 9.73 -34.37
CA ARG A 80 -18.39 9.38 -33.11
C ARG A 80 -16.93 8.97 -33.26
N ALA A 81 -16.30 9.23 -34.41
CA ALA A 81 -14.89 8.90 -34.64
C ALA A 81 -13.96 9.66 -33.68
N SER A 82 -13.17 8.91 -32.91
CA SER A 82 -12.16 9.46 -31.98
C SER A 82 -10.88 9.83 -32.75
N VAL A 83 -10.13 10.82 -32.28
CA VAL A 83 -8.80 11.17 -32.80
C VAL A 83 -7.80 11.08 -31.66
N LEU A 84 -6.77 10.24 -31.84
CA LEU A 84 -5.72 9.99 -30.85
C LEU A 84 -4.34 10.19 -31.46
N GLN A 85 -3.37 10.48 -30.61
CA GLN A 85 -1.95 10.45 -30.94
C GLN A 85 -1.46 9.00 -31.11
N TRP A 86 -0.60 8.73 -32.09
CA TRP A 86 -0.06 7.38 -32.37
C TRP A 86 0.75 6.81 -31.20
N GLU A 87 1.31 7.68 -30.34
CA GLU A 87 1.97 7.32 -29.08
C GLU A 87 1.09 6.43 -28.19
N TRP A 88 -0.25 6.53 -28.30
CA TRP A 88 -1.15 5.62 -27.58
C TRP A 88 -0.90 4.15 -27.96
N VAL A 89 -0.69 3.85 -29.25
CA VAL A 89 -0.42 2.49 -29.72
C VAL A 89 0.95 2.03 -29.25
N ARG A 90 2.00 2.86 -29.44
CA ARG A 90 3.36 2.55 -28.97
C ARG A 90 3.38 2.27 -27.47
N ASP A 91 2.82 3.16 -26.67
CA ASP A 91 2.85 3.06 -25.22
C ASP A 91 2.02 1.87 -24.70
N CYS A 92 0.91 1.51 -25.37
CA CYS A 92 0.15 0.30 -25.05
C CYS A 92 0.94 -0.98 -25.37
N VAL A 93 1.67 -0.98 -26.50
CA VAL A 93 2.54 -2.07 -26.93
C VAL A 93 3.71 -2.24 -25.96
N GLU A 94 4.47 -1.18 -25.66
CA GLU A 94 5.62 -1.21 -24.75
C GLU A 94 5.26 -1.71 -23.34
N LYS A 95 4.05 -1.38 -22.87
CA LYS A 95 3.56 -1.76 -21.52
C LYS A 95 2.78 -3.08 -21.52
N ASN A 96 2.55 -3.70 -22.70
CA ASN A 96 1.68 -4.87 -22.91
C ASN A 96 0.31 -4.74 -22.20
N ALA A 97 -0.25 -3.53 -22.23
CA ALA A 97 -1.45 -3.16 -21.47
C ALA A 97 -2.17 -2.00 -22.17
N ARG A 98 -3.51 -2.05 -22.20
CA ARG A 98 -4.31 -0.96 -22.76
C ARG A 98 -4.29 0.25 -21.83
N LEU A 99 -3.93 1.41 -22.36
CA LEU A 99 -3.89 2.67 -21.63
C LEU A 99 -5.15 3.51 -21.86
N PRO A 100 -5.50 4.43 -20.93
CA PRO A 100 -6.62 5.35 -21.11
C PRO A 100 -6.43 6.24 -22.35
N GLU A 101 -7.39 6.20 -23.27
CA GLU A 101 -7.37 6.99 -24.52
C GLU A 101 -7.45 8.51 -24.27
N GLN A 102 -7.98 8.93 -23.12
CA GLN A 102 -8.27 10.34 -22.81
C GLN A 102 -7.02 11.22 -22.84
N SER A 103 -5.88 10.72 -22.35
CA SER A 103 -4.60 11.45 -22.28
C SER A 103 -3.91 11.62 -23.63
N TYR A 104 -4.42 10.97 -24.68
CA TYR A 104 -3.81 10.96 -26.02
C TYR A 104 -4.74 11.61 -27.07
N ARG A 105 -5.82 12.29 -26.66
CA ARG A 105 -6.74 12.98 -27.59
C ARG A 105 -6.15 14.29 -28.11
N CYS A 106 -6.26 14.52 -29.41
CA CYS A 106 -5.89 15.81 -30.02
C CYS A 106 -6.99 16.85 -29.81
N ASN A 107 -6.65 18.03 -29.29
CA ASN A 107 -7.62 19.01 -28.78
C ASN A 107 -8.15 20.02 -29.84
N ASP A 108 -7.60 20.06 -31.05
CA ASP A 108 -7.73 21.19 -31.96
C ASP A 108 -8.94 21.14 -32.92
N LEU A 109 -10.14 20.82 -32.40
CA LEU A 109 -11.38 20.73 -33.21
C LEU A 109 -12.65 21.21 -32.48
N MET A 110 -12.65 22.44 -31.96
CA MET A 110 -13.86 23.27 -31.80
C MET A 110 -13.57 24.78 -31.90
N SER A 111 -14.16 25.45 -32.90
CA SER A 111 -14.34 26.90 -32.85
C SER A 111 -15.65 27.35 -33.49
N ARG A 112 -16.43 28.09 -32.68
CA ARG A 112 -17.44 29.13 -33.02
C ARG A 112 -18.75 28.74 -33.73
N ASN A 113 -19.84 28.98 -33.00
CA ASN A 113 -20.70 30.15 -33.21
C ASN A 113 -21.05 30.81 -31.85
N GLY A 114 -21.44 32.08 -31.74
CA GLY A 114 -21.41 33.10 -32.82
C GLY A 114 -22.26 34.36 -32.65
N ASP A 115 -22.33 35.01 -31.46
CA ASP A 115 -22.97 36.35 -31.34
C ASP A 115 -22.28 37.28 -30.31
N SER A 116 -22.71 38.54 -30.28
CA SER A 116 -21.98 39.77 -29.96
C SER A 116 -22.27 40.38 -28.58
N GLY A 117 -21.38 41.28 -28.13
CA GLY A 117 -21.58 42.14 -26.94
C GLY A 117 -20.26 42.72 -26.41
N ASP A 118 -20.07 44.04 -26.54
CA ASP A 118 -18.93 44.78 -25.96
C ASP A 118 -19.03 44.87 -24.42
N ASP A 119 -17.88 44.78 -23.73
CA ASP A 119 -17.47 45.81 -22.75
C ASP A 119 -15.95 45.76 -22.48
N GLN A 120 -15.34 46.90 -22.13
CA GLN A 120 -13.92 47.01 -21.79
C GLN A 120 -13.70 46.82 -20.28
N GLY A 121 -12.81 45.91 -19.89
CA GLY A 121 -12.55 45.65 -18.46
C GLY A 121 -11.24 44.91 -18.17
N ASP A 122 -10.18 45.69 -17.96
CA ASP A 122 -8.85 45.31 -17.47
C ASP A 122 -8.79 44.12 -16.47
N ARG A 123 -7.98 43.08 -16.76
CA ARG A 123 -7.41 42.16 -15.75
C ARG A 123 -6.27 41.24 -16.22
N LYS A 124 -5.13 41.41 -15.55
CA LYS A 124 -3.95 40.51 -15.40
C LYS A 124 -4.12 39.03 -15.79
N LYS A 125 -3.18 38.53 -16.60
CA LYS A 125 -2.88 37.10 -16.81
C LYS A 125 -2.80 36.34 -15.47
N ARG A 126 -3.65 35.34 -15.27
CA ARG A 126 -3.40 34.22 -14.35
C ARG A 126 -3.19 32.95 -15.18
N ARG A 127 -1.99 32.37 -15.07
CA ARG A 127 -1.70 31.02 -15.57
C ARG A 127 -2.06 30.06 -14.44
N ILE A 128 -2.91 29.08 -14.73
CA ILE A 128 -3.21 27.99 -13.79
C ILE A 128 -2.18 26.90 -14.03
N GLU A 129 -1.35 26.63 -13.03
CA GLU A 129 -0.40 25.53 -13.03
C GLU A 129 -1.02 24.34 -12.31
N SER A 130 -1.14 23.21 -13.01
CA SER A 130 -1.54 21.94 -12.43
C SER A 130 -0.30 21.24 -11.85
N HIS A 131 -0.22 21.15 -10.53
CA HIS A 131 0.90 20.52 -9.82
C HIS A 131 1.03 19.01 -10.16
N GLU A 132 2.11 18.64 -10.85
CA GLU A 132 2.76 17.34 -10.65
C GLU A 132 3.88 17.53 -9.63
N GLU A 133 3.69 17.08 -8.38
CA GLU A 133 4.77 17.07 -7.38
C GLU A 133 5.82 16.00 -7.71
N ARG A 134 6.72 16.31 -8.63
CA ARG A 134 8.00 15.60 -8.75
C ARG A 134 8.93 16.13 -7.66
N GLY A 135 9.00 15.42 -6.54
CA GLY A 135 9.97 15.62 -5.47
C GLY A 135 11.41 15.30 -5.92
N ALA A 136 11.91 16.02 -6.92
CA ALA A 136 13.28 15.93 -7.39
C ALA A 136 14.13 16.94 -6.62
N LEU A 137 14.94 16.46 -5.68
CA LEU A 137 16.10 17.19 -5.15
C LEU A 137 17.22 17.23 -6.21
N SER A 138 16.90 17.83 -7.35
CA SER A 138 17.81 18.20 -8.44
C SER A 138 17.57 19.66 -8.82
N GLY A 139 17.64 20.53 -7.81
CA GLY A 139 17.87 21.96 -8.05
C GLY A 139 19.29 22.14 -8.57
N SER A 140 19.43 22.84 -9.69
CA SER A 140 20.69 23.35 -10.20
C SER A 140 21.44 24.16 -9.14
N ASP A 141 22.77 24.18 -9.21
CA ASP A 141 23.64 24.94 -8.30
C ASP A 141 23.26 26.43 -8.27
N ASP A 142 22.52 26.83 -7.24
CA ASP A 142 22.40 28.23 -6.86
C ASP A 142 23.61 28.55 -5.96
N LEU A 143 24.67 29.09 -6.57
CA LEU A 143 25.91 29.50 -5.91
C LEU A 143 25.71 30.79 -5.09
N GLY A 144 24.64 30.84 -4.29
CA GLY A 144 24.57 31.69 -3.12
C GLY A 144 25.62 31.20 -2.11
N SER A 145 26.45 32.11 -1.61
CA SER A 145 27.51 31.77 -0.66
C SER A 145 26.93 31.33 0.68
N GLU A 146 26.65 30.03 0.83
CA GLU A 146 26.52 29.40 2.15
C GLU A 146 27.81 29.71 2.93
N ALA A 147 27.71 30.58 3.94
CA ALA A 147 28.81 30.81 4.87
C ALA A 147 29.25 29.45 5.43
N ASP A 148 30.56 29.25 5.63
CA ASP A 148 31.11 27.94 6.02
C ASP A 148 30.80 27.64 7.50
N VAL A 149 29.53 27.34 7.78
CA VAL A 149 29.04 26.98 9.11
C VAL A 149 29.79 25.73 9.57
N PRO A 150 30.57 25.81 10.66
CA PRO A 150 31.34 24.67 11.14
C PRO A 150 30.41 23.53 11.53
N ILE A 151 30.62 22.36 10.92
CA ILE A 151 29.89 21.15 11.31
C ILE A 151 30.43 20.71 12.68
N LEU A 152 29.67 21.00 13.74
CA LEU A 152 30.03 20.61 15.10
C LEU A 152 30.07 19.07 15.22
N PRO A 153 31.02 18.52 16.02
CA PRO A 153 31.06 17.10 16.31
C PRO A 153 29.85 16.67 17.17
N PRO A 154 29.48 15.37 17.14
CA PRO A 154 28.44 14.84 18.00
C PRO A 154 28.87 14.78 19.47
N GLN A 155 27.93 15.10 20.38
CA GLN A 155 28.10 14.96 21.83
C GLN A 155 27.19 13.85 22.34
N LEU A 156 27.75 12.64 22.51
CA LEU A 156 26.99 11.46 22.93
C LEU A 156 26.44 11.64 24.36
N ARG A 157 25.12 11.81 24.50
CA ARG A 157 24.44 11.83 25.80
C ARG A 157 24.12 10.40 26.26
N PRO A 158 23.90 10.15 27.57
CA PRO A 158 23.53 8.82 28.06
C PRO A 158 22.27 8.27 27.38
N TRP A 159 22.27 6.97 27.10
CA TRP A 159 21.10 6.27 26.56
C TRP A 159 19.93 6.32 27.55
N ARG A 160 18.73 6.55 27.02
CA ARG A 160 17.47 6.33 27.73
C ARG A 160 16.82 5.05 27.26
N ASP A 161 16.36 4.26 28.23
CA ASP A 161 15.48 3.10 28.04
C ASP A 161 14.03 3.58 28.13
N ILE A 162 13.24 3.31 27.09
CA ILE A 162 11.85 3.74 26.94
C ILE A 162 10.95 2.51 26.83
N ASP A 163 9.87 2.51 27.61
CA ASP A 163 8.89 1.41 27.72
C ASP A 163 9.54 0.03 27.93
N ASN A 164 10.30 -0.06 29.03
CA ASN A 164 10.91 -1.29 29.56
C ASN A 164 11.74 -2.05 28.50
N GLY A 165 12.60 -1.34 27.79
CA GLY A 165 13.48 -1.83 26.74
C GLY A 165 12.82 -1.92 25.35
N SER A 166 11.59 -1.41 25.18
CA SER A 166 10.94 -1.37 23.86
C SER A 166 11.75 -0.56 22.86
N LEU A 167 12.16 0.64 23.28
CA LEU A 167 12.87 1.63 22.47
C LEU A 167 14.05 2.19 23.27
N TYR A 168 15.21 2.28 22.64
CA TYR A 168 16.38 2.97 23.20
C TYR A 168 16.63 4.25 22.43
N TYR A 169 16.92 5.34 23.15
CA TYR A 169 17.17 6.68 22.61
C TYR A 169 18.54 7.20 23.03
N MET A 170 19.27 7.82 22.09
CA MET A 170 20.43 8.65 22.36
C MET A 170 20.32 9.96 21.58
N ASP A 171 20.52 11.08 22.27
CA ASP A 171 20.78 12.36 21.64
C ASP A 171 22.29 12.54 21.46
N ALA A 172 22.73 12.93 20.27
CA ALA A 172 24.12 13.24 19.98
C ALA A 172 24.31 14.70 19.53
N ARG A 173 23.34 15.58 19.82
CA ARG A 173 23.39 17.02 19.54
C ARG A 173 24.00 17.81 20.71
N ASN A 174 24.63 18.94 20.39
CA ASN A 174 25.05 19.96 21.34
C ASN A 174 23.86 20.84 21.75
N ASP A 175 23.90 21.49 22.91
CA ASP A 175 22.78 22.31 23.41
C ASP A 175 22.45 23.54 22.53
N SER A 176 23.41 24.01 21.74
CA SER A 176 23.22 25.07 20.73
C SER A 176 22.71 24.54 19.38
N ALA A 177 22.38 23.26 19.25
CA ALA A 177 21.97 22.60 18.02
C ALA A 177 20.54 22.05 18.10
N ASN A 178 19.63 22.86 18.64
CA ASN A 178 18.24 22.76 18.21
C ASN A 178 18.17 23.08 16.71
N GLY A 179 17.25 22.43 16.01
CA GLY A 179 17.07 22.69 14.59
C GLY A 179 16.41 24.06 14.41
N ASP A 180 17.22 25.12 14.27
CA ASP A 180 16.75 26.52 14.14
C ASP A 180 15.85 26.77 12.92
N SER A 181 15.66 25.75 12.06
CA SER A 181 14.57 25.74 11.08
C SER A 181 13.22 25.57 11.78
N ASN A 182 12.40 26.61 11.76
CA ASN A 182 10.95 26.48 11.87
C ASN A 182 10.33 26.72 10.48
N PRO A 183 9.58 25.77 9.88
CA PRO A 183 9.27 24.42 10.36
C PRO A 183 10.48 23.47 10.40
N LEU A 184 10.41 22.47 11.28
CA LEU A 184 11.49 21.52 11.54
C LEU A 184 11.69 20.57 10.35
N LYS A 185 12.93 20.46 9.85
CA LYS A 185 13.29 19.54 8.76
C LYS A 185 13.99 18.31 9.33
N ILE A 186 13.48 17.12 9.04
CA ILE A 186 14.03 15.84 9.52
C ILE A 186 14.49 14.98 8.35
N ALA A 187 15.75 14.59 8.34
CA ALA A 187 16.28 13.55 7.47
C ALA A 187 16.48 12.29 8.32
N ALA A 188 15.58 11.32 8.14
CA ALA A 188 15.55 10.10 8.94
C ALA A 188 16.03 8.89 8.12
N PHE A 189 16.75 7.98 8.78
CA PHE A 189 17.48 6.90 8.15
C PHE A 189 17.23 5.58 8.87
N ASP A 190 17.14 4.48 8.14
CA ASP A 190 17.47 3.16 8.68
C ASP A 190 18.99 3.02 8.91
N LEU A 191 19.42 1.99 9.65
CA LEU A 191 20.85 1.69 9.88
C LEU A 191 21.41 0.59 8.96
N ASP A 192 20.92 -0.64 9.11
CA ASP A 192 21.58 -1.88 8.66
C ASP A 192 21.10 -2.25 7.24
N GLY A 193 21.91 -1.92 6.24
CA GLY A 193 21.54 -1.91 4.81
C GLY A 193 21.55 -0.49 4.22
N THR A 194 21.52 0.54 5.08
CA THR A 194 21.27 1.93 4.71
C THR A 194 22.47 2.84 4.96
N ILE A 195 22.83 3.06 6.23
CA ILE A 195 24.03 3.84 6.63
C ILE A 195 25.25 2.92 6.65
N ILE A 196 25.08 1.68 7.10
CA ILE A 196 26.11 0.66 7.16
C ILE A 196 25.69 -0.63 6.44
N VAL A 197 26.68 -1.42 6.05
CA VAL A 197 26.57 -2.81 5.59
C VAL A 197 27.60 -3.65 6.32
N THR A 198 27.48 -4.98 6.32
CA THR A 198 28.48 -5.86 6.94
C THR A 198 29.84 -5.77 6.22
N LYS A 199 30.94 -5.93 6.97
CA LYS A 199 32.27 -6.10 6.38
C LYS A 199 32.41 -7.49 5.76
N SER A 200 31.86 -8.50 6.45
CA SER A 200 31.83 -9.92 6.06
C SER A 200 31.04 -10.22 4.79
N GLY A 201 30.14 -9.32 4.37
CA GLY A 201 29.19 -9.54 3.27
C GLY A 201 28.04 -10.48 3.63
N LYS A 202 27.96 -10.97 4.88
CA LYS A 202 26.82 -11.75 5.37
C LYS A 202 25.61 -10.84 5.59
N ARG A 203 24.40 -11.41 5.52
CA ARG A 203 23.14 -10.66 5.74
C ARG A 203 23.00 -10.11 7.16
N PHE A 204 23.60 -10.74 8.15
CA PHE A 204 23.62 -10.31 9.54
C PHE A 204 25.07 -10.18 9.99
N ALA A 205 25.36 -9.15 10.79
CA ALA A 205 26.69 -8.91 11.34
C ALA A 205 27.12 -10.08 12.26
N GLU A 206 28.37 -10.51 12.13
CA GLU A 206 28.93 -11.60 12.95
C GLU A 206 29.28 -11.16 14.39
N ASN A 207 29.59 -9.88 14.56
CA ASN A 207 29.97 -9.26 15.84
C ASN A 207 29.83 -7.72 15.76
N ALA A 208 30.05 -7.03 16.88
CA ALA A 208 29.90 -5.56 16.97
C ALA A 208 30.81 -4.74 16.03
N ASN A 209 31.89 -5.33 15.50
CA ASN A 209 32.82 -4.67 14.58
C ASN A 209 32.56 -5.00 13.10
N ASP A 210 31.64 -5.92 12.79
CA ASP A 210 31.28 -6.35 11.42
C ASP A 210 30.32 -5.36 10.73
N TRP A 211 30.78 -4.12 10.59
CA TRP A 211 30.10 -3.07 9.84
C TRP A 211 31.09 -2.13 9.14
N LYS A 212 30.72 -1.64 7.97
CA LYS A 212 31.37 -0.56 7.21
C LYS A 212 30.27 0.36 6.68
N PHE A 213 30.57 1.61 6.34
CA PHE A 213 29.57 2.46 5.69
C PHE A 213 29.11 1.85 4.36
N PHE A 214 27.83 2.06 4.03
CA PHE A 214 27.23 1.62 2.77
C PHE A 214 28.06 2.08 1.56
N HIS A 215 28.58 3.31 1.60
CA HIS A 215 29.60 3.82 0.70
C HIS A 215 30.70 4.55 1.50
N PRO A 216 32.01 4.36 1.22
CA PRO A 216 33.10 4.85 2.07
C PRO A 216 33.15 6.37 2.28
N SER A 217 32.82 7.16 1.25
CA SER A 217 32.80 8.63 1.29
C SER A 217 31.38 9.20 1.37
N ASN A 218 30.54 8.85 0.38
CA ASN A 218 29.26 9.50 0.11
C ASN A 218 28.28 9.52 1.30
N VAL A 219 28.26 8.49 2.16
CA VAL A 219 27.39 8.48 3.36
C VAL A 219 27.75 9.66 4.27
N LYS A 220 29.03 9.84 4.60
CA LYS A 220 29.50 10.96 5.43
C LYS A 220 29.30 12.30 4.73
N GLN A 221 29.62 12.38 3.44
CA GLN A 221 29.46 13.62 2.66
C GLN A 221 27.99 14.06 2.61
N LYS A 222 27.06 13.14 2.36
CA LYS A 222 25.63 13.44 2.27
C LYS A 222 25.04 13.85 3.62
N LEU A 223 25.38 13.16 4.71
CA LEU A 223 24.94 13.56 6.05
C LEU A 223 25.52 14.92 6.47
N LYS A 224 26.78 15.22 6.12
CA LYS A 224 27.39 16.55 6.31
C LYS A 224 26.68 17.64 5.50
N GLN A 225 26.32 17.37 4.25
CA GLN A 225 25.52 18.28 3.42
C GLN A 225 24.15 18.57 4.07
N LEU A 226 23.43 17.53 4.50
CA LEU A 226 22.13 17.67 5.13
C LEU A 226 22.21 18.43 6.47
N ALA A 227 23.24 18.20 7.27
CA ALA A 227 23.50 18.97 8.49
C ALA A 227 23.74 20.46 8.20
N LYS A 228 24.55 20.80 7.19
CA LYS A 228 24.73 22.20 6.74
C LYS A 228 23.43 22.83 6.25
N GLN A 229 22.59 22.06 5.56
CA GLN A 229 21.26 22.45 5.12
C GLN A 229 20.23 22.56 6.27
N GLY A 230 20.63 22.37 7.54
CA GLY A 230 19.77 22.50 8.70
C GLY A 230 18.74 21.39 8.84
N PHE A 231 19.07 20.16 8.44
CA PHE A 231 18.27 18.98 8.76
C PHE A 231 18.66 18.41 10.13
N LEU A 232 17.66 18.11 10.95
CA LEU A 232 17.81 17.18 12.05
C LEU A 232 18.02 15.77 11.47
N LEU A 233 19.20 15.20 11.70
CA LEU A 233 19.53 13.84 11.30
C LEU A 233 19.02 12.84 12.35
N VAL A 234 18.32 11.79 11.91
CA VAL A 234 17.74 10.77 12.80
C VAL A 234 18.04 9.36 12.29
N ILE A 235 18.50 8.46 13.16
CA ILE A 235 18.54 7.02 12.86
C ILE A 235 17.36 6.33 13.56
N LEU A 236 16.58 5.55 12.83
CA LEU A 236 15.51 4.67 13.32
C LEU A 236 15.77 3.22 12.90
N SER A 237 16.15 2.35 13.85
CA SER A 237 16.55 0.96 13.55
C SER A 237 15.70 -0.10 14.28
N ASN A 238 15.54 -1.27 13.66
CA ASN A 238 14.76 -2.41 14.18
C ASN A 238 15.69 -3.53 14.70
N GLN A 239 15.96 -3.57 16.00
CA GLN A 239 16.98 -4.44 16.63
C GLN A 239 16.38 -5.60 17.46
N ASN A 240 15.50 -6.38 16.84
CA ASN A 240 14.87 -7.60 17.42
C ASN A 240 15.86 -8.76 17.67
N GLY A 241 17.17 -8.53 17.51
CA GLY A 241 18.18 -9.40 18.08
C GLY A 241 18.18 -9.36 19.62
N VAL A 242 17.89 -8.19 20.21
CA VAL A 242 17.91 -7.97 21.67
C VAL A 242 16.80 -8.74 22.37
N ALA A 243 15.53 -8.53 21.98
CA ALA A 243 14.40 -9.25 22.56
C ALA A 243 14.44 -10.78 22.32
N LYS A 244 15.23 -11.24 21.34
CA LYS A 244 15.48 -12.67 21.05
C LYS A 244 16.74 -13.24 21.73
N GLY A 245 17.40 -12.46 22.60
CA GLY A 245 18.60 -12.89 23.32
C GLY A 245 19.83 -13.16 22.43
N LYS A 246 19.85 -12.64 21.20
CA LYS A 246 20.95 -12.85 20.23
C LYS A 246 22.08 -11.81 20.35
N THR A 247 21.82 -10.70 21.03
CA THR A 247 22.76 -9.61 21.32
C THR A 247 22.22 -8.83 22.53
N SER A 248 23.07 -8.15 23.30
CA SER A 248 22.58 -7.27 24.37
C SER A 248 22.20 -5.89 23.82
N ALA A 249 21.33 -5.16 24.55
CA ALA A 249 21.08 -3.75 24.23
C ALA A 249 22.39 -2.93 24.29
N THR A 250 23.25 -3.21 25.27
CA THR A 250 24.54 -2.54 25.46
C THR A 250 25.53 -2.73 24.30
N ASP A 251 25.52 -3.88 23.63
CA ASP A 251 26.36 -4.09 22.44
C ASP A 251 25.84 -3.28 21.24
N VAL A 252 24.51 -3.16 21.10
CA VAL A 252 23.88 -2.30 20.10
C VAL A 252 24.19 -0.82 20.40
N GLN A 253 24.09 -0.38 21.66
CA GLN A 253 24.44 0.97 22.11
C GLN A 253 25.89 1.33 21.73
N LYS A 254 26.86 0.49 22.10
CA LYS A 254 28.29 0.68 21.75
C LYS A 254 28.53 0.70 20.24
N LYS A 255 27.84 -0.16 19.47
CA LYS A 255 27.89 -0.15 17.99
C LYS A 255 27.39 1.20 17.45
N MET A 256 26.25 1.70 17.95
CA MET A 256 25.67 2.98 17.54
C MET A 256 26.59 4.16 17.89
N GLU A 257 27.12 4.23 19.12
CA GLU A 257 28.08 5.25 19.55
C GLU A 257 29.30 5.32 18.64
N ALA A 258 29.90 4.16 18.32
CA ALA A 258 31.05 4.06 17.43
C ALA A 258 30.72 4.52 15.99
N ILE A 259 29.51 4.25 15.51
CA ILE A 259 29.03 4.71 14.20
C ILE A 259 28.83 6.22 14.20
N VAL A 260 28.13 6.79 15.19
CA VAL A 260 27.87 8.24 15.31
C VAL A 260 29.19 9.02 15.40
N THR A 261 30.11 8.57 16.26
CA THR A 261 31.46 9.16 16.39
C THR A 261 32.21 9.15 15.05
N ASN A 262 32.12 8.06 14.29
CA ASN A 262 32.83 7.93 13.02
C ASN A 262 32.15 8.72 11.88
N LEU A 263 30.82 8.91 11.92
CA LEU A 263 30.10 9.80 11.01
C LEU A 263 30.49 11.28 11.25
N GLY A 264 30.73 11.66 12.50
CA GLY A 264 31.25 12.98 12.86
C GLY A 264 30.27 14.11 12.55
N VAL A 265 28.98 13.86 12.74
CA VAL A 265 27.88 14.83 12.62
C VAL A 265 26.89 14.61 13.77
N GLN A 266 26.25 15.69 14.21
CA GLN A 266 25.19 15.65 15.23
C GLN A 266 23.94 14.93 14.68
N MET A 267 23.31 14.11 15.50
CA MET A 267 22.07 13.39 15.16
C MET A 267 21.35 12.90 16.41
N VAL A 268 20.16 12.33 16.22
CA VAL A 268 19.45 11.53 17.21
C VAL A 268 19.44 10.07 16.74
N VAL A 269 19.56 9.12 17.66
CA VAL A 269 19.51 7.68 17.36
C VAL A 269 18.45 7.00 18.21
N LEU A 270 17.57 6.25 17.54
CA LEU A 270 16.61 5.37 18.20
C LEU A 270 16.68 3.94 17.63
N PHE A 271 16.56 2.94 18.49
CA PHE A 271 16.37 1.56 18.07
C PHE A 271 15.32 0.81 18.88
N ALA A 272 14.38 0.17 18.17
CA ALA A 272 13.29 -0.60 18.75
C ALA A 272 13.66 -2.09 18.84
N THR A 273 13.50 -2.72 20.00
CA THR A 273 13.92 -4.11 20.24
C THR A 273 12.79 -5.12 20.19
N LYS A 274 11.58 -4.73 20.58
CA LYS A 274 10.40 -5.59 20.69
C LYS A 274 9.58 -5.63 19.40
N ASP A 275 8.47 -6.35 19.41
CA ASP A 275 7.49 -6.40 18.32
C ASP A 275 6.19 -5.68 18.72
N ASP A 276 6.32 -4.38 18.98
CA ASP A 276 5.27 -3.49 19.50
C ASP A 276 5.18 -2.20 18.68
N LEU A 277 4.47 -1.18 19.17
CA LEU A 277 4.22 0.08 18.46
C LEU A 277 5.51 0.83 18.07
N MET A 278 6.63 0.62 18.77
CA MET A 278 7.91 1.30 18.50
C MET A 278 8.64 0.70 17.28
N ARG A 279 8.29 -0.51 16.87
CA ARG A 279 8.93 -1.24 15.78
C ARG A 279 8.40 -0.80 14.40
N LYS A 280 9.31 -0.38 13.50
CA LYS A 280 8.99 -0.10 12.09
C LYS A 280 8.30 -1.33 11.45
N PRO A 281 7.22 -1.18 10.65
CA PRO A 281 6.77 0.06 9.99
C PRO A 281 5.91 0.98 10.86
N ARG A 282 5.59 0.59 12.10
CA ARG A 282 4.71 1.34 13.00
C ARG A 282 5.38 2.65 13.44
N TYR A 283 4.56 3.65 13.70
CA TYR A 283 4.98 5.04 13.86
C TYR A 283 5.33 5.44 15.30
N GLY A 284 5.29 4.52 16.27
CA GLY A 284 5.43 4.85 17.70
C GLY A 284 6.76 5.51 18.06
N ALA A 285 7.88 4.98 17.57
CA ALA A 285 9.20 5.56 17.82
C ALA A 285 9.35 6.98 17.22
N TRP A 286 8.64 7.27 16.13
CA TRP A 286 8.60 8.60 15.54
C TRP A 286 7.72 9.56 16.36
N GLN A 287 6.53 9.14 16.77
CA GLN A 287 5.68 9.97 17.65
C GLN A 287 6.39 10.28 18.97
N TRP A 288 7.02 9.29 19.59
CA TRP A 288 7.79 9.48 20.81
C TRP A 288 8.93 10.51 20.59
N LEU A 289 9.64 10.42 19.46
CA LEU A 289 10.67 11.40 19.10
C LEU A 289 10.12 12.82 18.93
N LEU A 290 8.97 12.99 18.26
CA LEU A 290 8.36 14.32 18.09
C LEU A 290 7.97 14.94 19.45
N ASN A 291 7.38 14.13 20.33
CA ASN A 291 7.03 14.57 21.69
C ASN A 291 8.29 14.97 22.49
N GLU A 292 9.35 14.18 22.42
CA GLU A 292 10.63 14.47 23.09
C GLU A 292 11.31 15.75 22.57
N LEU A 293 11.13 16.05 21.28
CA LEU A 293 11.60 17.28 20.65
C LEU A 293 10.67 18.49 20.89
N ASN A 294 9.56 18.32 21.62
CA ASN A 294 8.51 19.32 21.83
C ASN A 294 7.93 19.88 20.52
N VAL A 295 7.77 19.01 19.51
CA VAL A 295 7.17 19.35 18.22
C VAL A 295 5.65 19.44 18.38
N ASP A 296 5.11 20.64 18.18
CA ASP A 296 3.68 20.95 18.23
C ASP A 296 3.23 21.78 17.01
N GLU A 297 2.06 22.42 17.07
CA GLU A 297 1.52 23.27 15.99
C GLU A 297 2.35 24.55 15.75
N SER A 298 3.16 24.98 16.73
CA SER A 298 4.02 26.17 16.63
C SER A 298 5.39 25.88 15.98
N MET A 299 5.84 24.61 16.04
CA MET A 299 7.07 24.13 15.40
C MET A 299 6.85 22.78 14.68
N PRO A 300 5.97 22.72 13.66
CA PRO A 300 5.64 21.47 13.00
C PRO A 300 6.78 20.93 12.13
N VAL A 301 6.77 19.62 11.85
CA VAL A 301 7.69 19.03 10.87
C VAL A 301 7.27 19.41 9.45
N ASP A 302 8.19 19.98 8.68
CA ASP A 302 8.04 20.19 7.24
C ASP A 302 8.11 18.84 6.53
N LYS A 303 6.96 18.18 6.34
CA LYS A 303 6.87 16.89 5.65
C LYS A 303 7.31 16.94 4.19
N THR A 304 7.29 18.12 3.55
CA THR A 304 7.65 18.26 2.12
C THR A 304 9.17 18.28 1.93
N LYS A 305 9.90 18.87 2.89
CA LYS A 305 11.37 18.91 2.89
C LYS A 305 12.00 17.73 3.62
N SER A 306 11.34 17.22 4.67
CA SER A 306 11.75 16.03 5.41
C SER A 306 11.66 14.76 4.56
N PHE A 307 12.39 13.71 4.92
CA PHE A 307 12.32 12.42 4.23
C PHE A 307 12.74 11.25 5.12
N TYR A 308 12.37 10.03 4.70
CA TYR A 308 12.91 8.79 5.24
C TYR A 308 13.77 8.07 4.19
N CYS A 309 14.90 7.49 4.60
CA CYS A 309 15.78 6.70 3.74
C CYS A 309 15.98 5.30 4.33
N GLY A 310 15.75 4.25 3.55
CA GLY A 310 15.94 2.87 4.04
C GLY A 310 16.04 1.81 2.94
N ASP A 311 16.66 0.67 3.27
CA ASP A 311 16.88 -0.42 2.31
C ASP A 311 15.66 -1.34 2.16
N ALA A 312 14.81 -1.46 3.19
CA ALA A 312 13.63 -2.29 3.19
C ALA A 312 12.48 -1.58 2.45
N ALA A 313 12.64 -1.42 1.13
CA ALA A 313 11.71 -0.70 0.26
C ALA A 313 10.68 -1.62 -0.42
N GLY A 314 10.91 -2.94 -0.42
CA GLY A 314 10.07 -3.91 -1.12
C GLY A 314 10.46 -4.12 -2.59
N ARG A 315 11.71 -3.83 -2.96
CA ARG A 315 12.16 -3.95 -4.35
C ARG A 315 12.11 -5.40 -4.85
N PRO A 316 11.53 -5.67 -6.03
CA PRO A 316 11.44 -7.00 -6.60
C PRO A 316 12.80 -7.56 -7.02
N LYS A 317 12.84 -8.86 -7.32
CA LYS A 317 14.03 -9.54 -7.81
C LYS A 317 14.30 -9.12 -9.26
N ILE A 318 15.54 -8.73 -9.56
CA ILE A 318 16.00 -8.41 -10.91
C ILE A 318 17.32 -9.16 -11.20
N ALA A 319 17.83 -9.08 -12.43
CA ALA A 319 19.15 -9.64 -12.74
C ALA A 319 20.22 -8.99 -11.85
N GLY A 320 21.06 -9.80 -11.20
CA GLY A 320 22.11 -9.33 -10.29
C GLY A 320 21.65 -8.85 -8.90
N ARG A 321 20.34 -8.76 -8.61
CA ARG A 321 19.83 -8.32 -7.31
C ARG A 321 18.68 -9.20 -6.82
N ASN A 322 18.81 -9.75 -5.61
CA ASN A 322 17.69 -10.40 -4.93
C ASN A 322 16.61 -9.38 -4.57
N LYS A 323 15.36 -9.85 -4.41
CA LYS A 323 14.31 -9.00 -3.87
C LYS A 323 14.66 -8.57 -2.43
N ASP A 324 14.22 -7.39 -2.04
CA ASP A 324 14.31 -6.94 -0.65
C ASP A 324 13.54 -7.90 0.26
N PHE A 325 13.97 -7.99 1.51
CA PHE A 325 13.38 -8.94 2.46
C PHE A 325 12.02 -8.49 3.01
N ALA A 326 11.73 -7.18 2.94
CA ALA A 326 10.52 -6.53 3.39
C ALA A 326 10.42 -5.12 2.76
N ALA A 327 9.24 -4.50 2.89
CA ALA A 327 8.98 -3.10 2.56
C ALA A 327 8.89 -2.21 3.83
N THR A 328 9.50 -2.62 4.94
CA THR A 328 9.34 -2.02 6.27
C THR A 328 9.66 -0.52 6.33
N ASP A 329 10.70 -0.07 5.63
CA ASP A 329 11.15 1.32 5.66
C ASP A 329 10.28 2.21 4.79
N TYR A 330 9.89 1.71 3.62
CA TYR A 330 8.93 2.41 2.75
C TYR A 330 7.54 2.49 3.40
N LYS A 331 7.09 1.41 4.05
CA LYS A 331 5.84 1.38 4.83
C LYS A 331 5.86 2.35 6.02
N LEU A 332 6.99 2.52 6.70
CA LEU A 332 7.14 3.58 7.70
C LEU A 332 6.98 4.96 7.04
N ALA A 333 7.69 5.23 5.95
CA ALA A 333 7.60 6.53 5.28
C ALA A 333 6.16 6.87 4.83
N LEU A 334 5.41 5.87 4.35
CA LEU A 334 3.98 6.00 4.04
C LEU A 334 3.13 6.32 5.27
N ASN A 335 3.36 5.66 6.41
CA ASN A 335 2.68 5.97 7.69
C ASN A 335 2.98 7.40 8.17
N LEU A 336 4.22 7.85 8.02
CA LEU A 336 4.65 9.20 8.41
C LEU A 336 4.22 10.28 7.40
N GLN A 337 3.84 9.87 6.19
CA GLN A 337 3.60 10.73 5.02
C GLN A 337 4.85 11.54 4.65
N LEU A 338 6.00 10.87 4.59
CA LEU A 338 7.28 11.45 4.19
C LEU A 338 7.70 10.95 2.79
N PRO A 339 8.33 11.81 1.97
CA PRO A 339 9.15 11.38 0.85
C PRO A 339 10.11 10.25 1.27
N PHE A 340 10.30 9.27 0.37
CA PHE A 340 11.13 8.11 0.64
C PHE A 340 12.24 7.94 -0.39
N PHE A 341 13.45 7.64 0.08
CA PHE A 341 14.60 7.31 -0.75
C PHE A 341 15.18 5.95 -0.41
N THR A 342 15.71 5.26 -1.42
CA THR A 342 16.59 4.11 -1.19
C THR A 342 18.04 4.57 -1.00
N PRO A 343 18.91 3.80 -0.31
CA PRO A 343 20.31 4.19 -0.08
C PRO A 343 21.07 4.45 -1.38
N GLU A 344 20.79 3.65 -2.42
CA GLU A 344 21.36 3.83 -3.75
C GLU A 344 20.88 5.15 -4.41
N ALA A 345 19.59 5.48 -4.30
CA ALA A 345 19.07 6.75 -4.82
C ALA A 345 19.68 7.96 -4.10
N LEU A 346 19.83 7.90 -2.78
CA LEU A 346 20.27 9.04 -1.96
C LEU A 346 21.79 9.23 -1.88
N PHE A 347 22.56 8.14 -1.76
CA PHE A 347 24.03 8.20 -1.58
C PHE A 347 24.80 7.98 -2.87
N LEU A 348 24.21 7.32 -3.88
CA LEU A 348 24.87 7.03 -5.17
C LEU A 348 24.21 7.78 -6.34
N ASN A 349 23.17 8.58 -6.09
CA ASN A 349 22.35 9.24 -7.11
C ASN A 349 21.80 8.25 -8.16
N ALA A 350 21.50 7.01 -7.76
CA ALA A 350 21.09 5.96 -8.67
C ALA A 350 19.72 6.27 -9.31
N THR A 351 19.69 6.49 -10.61
CA THR A 351 18.48 6.83 -11.38
C THR A 351 17.66 5.61 -11.82
N GLN A 352 18.21 4.40 -11.69
CA GLN A 352 17.53 3.16 -12.10
C GLN A 352 16.16 3.04 -11.43
N ARG A 353 15.15 2.64 -12.21
CA ARG A 353 13.74 2.58 -11.74
C ARG A 353 13.58 1.81 -10.43
N ILE A 354 14.34 0.72 -10.24
CA ILE A 354 14.28 -0.10 -9.01
C ILE A 354 14.57 0.70 -7.72
N HIS A 355 15.31 1.82 -7.82
CA HIS A 355 15.67 2.70 -6.71
C HIS A 355 14.78 3.95 -6.59
N THR A 356 14.01 4.29 -7.63
CA THR A 356 13.35 5.60 -7.80
C THR A 356 11.86 5.54 -8.15
N ARG A 357 11.31 4.33 -8.39
CA ARG A 357 9.94 4.11 -8.87
C ARG A 357 9.15 3.21 -7.92
N PRO A 358 8.42 3.80 -6.94
CA PRO A 358 7.65 3.04 -5.97
C PRO A 358 6.54 2.18 -6.57
N GLU A 359 6.09 2.47 -7.79
CA GLU A 359 5.12 1.64 -8.51
C GLU A 359 5.66 0.23 -8.85
N MET A 360 6.98 0.00 -8.70
CA MET A 360 7.59 -1.31 -8.85
C MET A 360 7.82 -2.03 -7.52
N TRP A 361 7.50 -1.44 -6.36
CA TRP A 361 7.80 -2.01 -5.04
C TRP A 361 6.63 -2.84 -4.48
N GLU A 362 6.94 -4.01 -3.95
CA GLU A 362 5.99 -4.98 -3.40
C GLU A 362 5.67 -4.63 -1.92
N ILE A 363 4.51 -4.01 -1.66
CA ILE A 363 4.04 -3.69 -0.29
C ILE A 363 3.07 -4.74 0.30
N ASP A 364 2.73 -5.81 -0.44
CA ASP A 364 1.79 -6.90 -0.12
C ASP A 364 0.33 -6.51 0.16
N PHE A 365 0.10 -5.57 1.08
CA PHE A 365 -1.22 -5.20 1.59
C PHE A 365 -1.25 -3.73 1.99
N ASP A 366 -2.26 -3.01 1.51
CA ASP A 366 -2.50 -1.60 1.83
C ASP A 366 -3.67 -1.48 2.82
N PRO A 367 -3.43 -1.02 4.06
CA PRO A 367 -4.47 -0.85 5.07
C PRO A 367 -5.23 0.48 4.94
N ARG A 368 -4.75 1.45 4.15
CA ARG A 368 -5.34 2.80 4.07
C ARG A 368 -6.82 2.78 3.62
N PRO A 369 -7.28 1.89 2.72
CA PRO A 369 -8.70 1.77 2.39
C PRO A 369 -9.60 1.27 3.53
N LEU A 370 -9.06 0.62 4.57
CA LEU A 370 -9.87 0.08 5.68
C LEU A 370 -10.55 1.16 6.53
N VAL A 371 -10.09 2.39 6.44
CA VAL A 371 -10.58 3.56 7.20
C VAL A 371 -11.20 4.63 6.30
N GLN A 372 -11.39 4.32 5.02
CA GLN A 372 -12.21 5.13 4.13
C GLN A 372 -13.68 4.84 4.41
N SER A 373 -14.57 5.78 4.11
CA SER A 373 -16.01 5.65 4.38
C SER A 373 -16.60 4.44 3.64
N SER A 374 -17.02 3.42 4.38
CA SER A 374 -17.73 2.26 3.83
C SER A 374 -18.97 2.72 3.04
N PRO A 375 -19.27 2.11 1.87
CA PRO A 375 -20.50 2.37 1.16
C PRO A 375 -21.72 2.09 2.06
N ALA A 376 -22.71 2.98 2.04
CA ALA A 376 -23.96 2.75 2.76
C ALA A 376 -24.71 1.55 2.17
N GLY A 377 -24.72 0.44 2.90
CA GLY A 377 -25.36 -0.82 2.50
C GLY A 377 -25.20 -1.90 3.56
N GLN A 378 -25.92 -3.02 3.39
CA GLN A 378 -25.71 -4.19 4.25
C GLN A 378 -24.37 -4.87 3.90
N ASN A 379 -23.65 -5.35 4.91
CA ASN A 379 -22.40 -6.09 4.75
C ASN A 379 -22.62 -7.56 4.37
N LEU A 380 -23.81 -7.93 3.88
CA LEU A 380 -24.20 -9.30 3.55
C LEU A 380 -24.39 -9.44 2.03
N GLU A 381 -23.97 -10.57 1.49
CA GLU A 381 -24.30 -11.03 0.13
C GLU A 381 -24.98 -12.41 0.19
N PRO A 382 -26.06 -12.65 -0.57
CA PRO A 382 -26.75 -11.69 -1.44
C PRO A 382 -27.43 -10.56 -0.64
N ALA A 383 -27.79 -9.46 -1.31
CA ALA A 383 -28.21 -8.22 -0.65
C ALA A 383 -29.60 -8.30 0.04
N ASP A 384 -30.34 -9.37 -0.20
CA ASP A 384 -31.60 -9.76 0.44
C ASP A 384 -31.40 -10.73 1.62
N ALA A 385 -30.16 -11.17 1.90
CA ALA A 385 -29.86 -12.09 2.99
C ALA A 385 -30.14 -11.47 4.36
N VAL A 386 -31.09 -12.04 5.09
CA VAL A 386 -31.42 -11.63 6.46
C VAL A 386 -30.42 -12.19 7.46
N CYS A 387 -30.00 -11.36 8.41
CA CYS A 387 -29.03 -11.78 9.43
C CYS A 387 -29.64 -12.80 10.42
N VAL A 388 -30.81 -12.48 10.97
CA VAL A 388 -31.58 -13.32 11.90
C VAL A 388 -32.89 -13.78 11.27
N ARG A 389 -33.41 -14.92 11.73
CA ARG A 389 -34.72 -15.46 11.37
C ARG A 389 -35.56 -15.70 12.63
N SER A 390 -36.88 -15.69 12.49
CA SER A 390 -37.83 -16.04 13.57
C SER A 390 -37.98 -17.55 13.76
N GLU A 391 -37.70 -18.33 12.73
CA GLU A 391 -37.68 -19.79 12.76
C GLU A 391 -36.39 -20.30 13.42
N GLN A 392 -36.47 -21.44 14.10
CA GLN A 392 -35.30 -22.05 14.74
C GLN A 392 -34.32 -22.57 13.68
N GLU A 393 -33.04 -22.19 13.79
CA GLU A 393 -32.01 -22.58 12.83
C GLU A 393 -30.63 -22.80 13.45
N LEU A 394 -29.72 -23.41 12.67
CA LEU A 394 -28.30 -23.51 12.98
C LEU A 394 -27.48 -22.65 12.00
N ILE A 395 -26.72 -21.69 12.51
CA ILE A 395 -25.76 -20.90 11.73
C ILE A 395 -24.35 -21.42 11.97
N VAL A 396 -23.60 -21.66 10.90
CA VAL A 396 -22.19 -22.06 10.93
C VAL A 396 -21.34 -20.90 10.41
N LEU A 397 -20.51 -20.30 11.29
CA LEU A 397 -19.57 -19.27 10.86
C LEU A 397 -18.34 -19.91 10.21
N VAL A 398 -17.89 -19.38 9.07
CA VAL A 398 -16.69 -19.82 8.36
C VAL A 398 -15.78 -18.60 8.16
N GLY A 399 -14.49 -18.75 8.45
CA GLY A 399 -13.51 -17.67 8.21
C GLY A 399 -12.23 -17.82 9.02
N PRO A 400 -11.14 -17.14 8.64
CA PRO A 400 -9.84 -17.26 9.29
C PRO A 400 -9.88 -16.77 10.75
N PRO A 401 -8.94 -17.19 11.60
CA PRO A 401 -8.70 -16.52 12.87
C PRO A 401 -8.47 -15.02 12.65
N ALA A 402 -8.84 -14.20 13.64
CA ALA A 402 -8.81 -12.73 13.60
C ALA A 402 -9.75 -12.01 12.59
N SER A 403 -10.55 -12.71 11.76
CA SER A 403 -11.50 -12.05 10.83
C SER A 403 -12.72 -11.36 11.44
N GLY A 404 -12.81 -11.27 12.77
CA GLY A 404 -13.97 -10.67 13.43
C GLY A 404 -15.20 -11.58 13.56
N LYS A 405 -15.09 -12.90 13.33
CA LYS A 405 -16.21 -13.85 13.53
C LYS A 405 -16.89 -13.69 14.88
N SER A 406 -16.16 -13.83 15.99
CA SER A 406 -16.70 -13.73 17.35
C SER A 406 -17.25 -12.33 17.69
N PHE A 407 -16.76 -11.29 17.01
CA PHE A 407 -17.32 -9.94 17.15
C PHE A 407 -18.68 -9.84 16.45
N ASN A 408 -18.78 -10.33 15.21
CA ASN A 408 -20.05 -10.41 14.48
C ASN A 408 -21.04 -11.38 15.16
N ALA A 409 -20.58 -12.55 15.63
CA ALA A 409 -21.38 -13.54 16.36
C ALA A 409 -22.05 -12.92 17.59
N ARG A 410 -21.33 -12.09 18.35
CA ARG A 410 -21.92 -11.32 19.44
C ARG A 410 -22.79 -10.18 18.91
N ARG A 411 -22.23 -9.22 18.17
CA ARG A 411 -22.96 -8.01 17.75
C ARG A 411 -24.28 -8.31 17.03
N LEU A 412 -24.29 -9.25 16.10
CA LEU A 412 -25.45 -9.54 15.26
C LEU A 412 -26.51 -10.42 15.94
N PHE A 413 -26.13 -11.22 16.95
CA PHE A 413 -27.02 -12.20 17.57
C PHE A 413 -27.21 -12.02 19.09
N SER A 414 -26.49 -11.09 19.75
CA SER A 414 -26.65 -10.76 21.18
C SER A 414 -27.84 -9.84 21.45
N ASP A 415 -28.17 -8.90 20.56
CA ASP A 415 -29.41 -8.12 20.70
C ASP A 415 -30.65 -9.01 20.44
N ALA A 416 -30.47 -10.10 19.69
CA ALA A 416 -31.43 -11.19 19.51
C ALA A 416 -31.28 -12.33 20.55
N SER A 417 -30.56 -12.13 21.66
CA SER A 417 -30.16 -13.19 22.62
C SER A 417 -31.29 -13.95 23.32
N ALA A 418 -32.53 -13.47 23.23
CA ALA A 418 -33.70 -14.27 23.61
C ALA A 418 -33.87 -15.53 22.73
N SER A 419 -33.34 -15.50 21.50
CA SER A 419 -33.55 -16.53 20.46
C SER A 419 -32.28 -17.26 20.00
N TYR A 420 -31.10 -16.62 19.95
CA TYR A 420 -29.85 -17.27 19.52
C TYR A 420 -28.85 -17.51 20.67
N VAL A 421 -28.17 -18.66 20.62
CA VAL A 421 -27.03 -19.00 21.50
C VAL A 421 -25.75 -19.11 20.67
N VAL A 422 -24.70 -18.38 21.06
CA VAL A 422 -23.37 -18.51 20.43
C VAL A 422 -22.60 -19.64 21.10
N VAL A 423 -22.21 -20.65 20.31
CA VAL A 423 -21.36 -21.77 20.72
C VAL A 423 -19.96 -21.51 20.18
N ASN A 424 -19.08 -20.95 21.01
CA ASN A 424 -17.71 -20.61 20.65
C ASN A 424 -16.73 -21.75 21.02
N GLN A 425 -15.91 -22.18 20.06
CA GLN A 425 -14.98 -23.30 20.27
C GLN A 425 -13.73 -22.94 21.08
N ASP A 426 -13.25 -21.70 21.03
CA ASP A 426 -12.10 -21.24 21.81
C ASP A 426 -12.46 -21.19 23.32
N GLU A 427 -13.71 -20.83 23.64
CA GLU A 427 -14.26 -20.81 25.01
C GLU A 427 -14.51 -22.23 25.54
N LEU A 428 -15.18 -23.09 24.77
CA LEU A 428 -15.54 -24.47 25.19
C LEU A 428 -14.40 -25.48 25.04
N LYS A 429 -13.31 -25.10 24.35
CA LYS A 429 -12.04 -25.83 24.13
C LYS A 429 -12.10 -27.11 23.27
N SER A 430 -13.25 -27.78 23.15
CA SER A 430 -13.36 -29.01 22.34
C SER A 430 -14.65 -29.09 21.52
N VAL A 431 -14.55 -29.69 20.33
CA VAL A 431 -15.69 -29.91 19.41
C VAL A 431 -16.80 -30.71 20.09
N ALA A 432 -16.46 -31.71 20.92
CA ALA A 432 -17.45 -32.50 21.64
C ALA A 432 -18.29 -31.67 22.63
N ARG A 433 -17.66 -30.74 23.37
CA ARG A 433 -18.39 -29.81 24.26
C ARG A 433 -19.24 -28.82 23.48
N CYS A 434 -18.72 -28.32 22.36
CA CYS A 434 -19.46 -27.46 21.45
C CYS A 434 -20.70 -28.18 20.89
N LYS A 435 -20.58 -29.45 20.49
CA LYS A 435 -21.71 -30.29 20.05
C LYS A 435 -22.75 -30.48 21.14
N SER A 436 -22.35 -30.78 22.38
CA SER A 436 -23.31 -30.87 23.50
C SER A 436 -24.06 -29.55 23.68
N ALA A 437 -23.33 -28.44 23.88
CA ALA A 437 -23.93 -27.13 24.08
C ALA A 437 -24.85 -26.70 22.93
N CYS A 438 -24.48 -27.00 21.69
CA CYS A 438 -25.32 -26.81 20.51
C CYS A 438 -26.61 -27.64 20.58
N ILE A 439 -26.51 -28.95 20.79
CA ILE A 439 -27.67 -29.85 20.87
C ILE A 439 -28.60 -29.46 22.04
N ASP A 440 -28.04 -29.09 23.18
CA ASP A 440 -28.80 -28.73 24.38
C ASP A 440 -29.53 -27.38 24.20
N ALA A 441 -28.88 -26.40 23.54
CA ALA A 441 -29.53 -25.15 23.15
C ALA A 441 -30.65 -25.37 22.10
N LEU A 442 -30.41 -26.19 21.08
CA LEU A 442 -31.42 -26.54 20.08
C LEU A 442 -32.63 -27.26 20.72
N LYS A 443 -32.41 -28.20 21.64
CA LYS A 443 -33.51 -28.84 22.41
C LYS A 443 -34.31 -27.85 23.26
N SER A 444 -33.69 -26.74 23.70
CA SER A 444 -34.37 -25.67 24.45
C SER A 444 -35.18 -24.70 23.56
N GLY A 445 -35.33 -25.00 22.25
CA GLY A 445 -36.07 -24.17 21.29
C GLY A 445 -35.31 -22.94 20.78
N LYS A 446 -34.01 -22.81 21.09
CA LYS A 446 -33.18 -21.69 20.66
C LYS A 446 -32.46 -22.00 19.35
N SER A 447 -32.27 -20.99 18.51
CA SER A 447 -31.33 -21.04 17.39
C SER A 447 -29.88 -21.03 17.90
N VAL A 448 -28.93 -21.54 17.11
CA VAL A 448 -27.52 -21.62 17.52
C VAL A 448 -26.60 -21.03 16.46
N VAL A 449 -25.59 -20.27 16.89
CA VAL A 449 -24.47 -19.79 16.04
C VAL A 449 -23.19 -20.51 16.46
N VAL A 450 -22.62 -21.30 15.58
CA VAL A 450 -21.33 -21.97 15.80
C VAL A 450 -20.18 -21.06 15.40
N ASP A 451 -19.50 -20.50 16.40
CA ASP A 451 -18.30 -19.67 16.21
C ASP A 451 -17.04 -20.54 16.33
N SER A 452 -16.59 -21.03 15.18
CA SER A 452 -15.30 -21.69 14.97
C SER A 452 -14.76 -21.33 13.59
N THR A 453 -13.56 -21.80 13.25
CA THR A 453 -12.96 -21.54 11.93
C THR A 453 -13.68 -22.27 10.79
N ASN A 454 -14.21 -23.48 11.04
CA ASN A 454 -15.00 -24.30 10.11
C ASN A 454 -14.42 -24.35 8.68
N ARG A 455 -13.08 -24.47 8.61
CA ARG A 455 -12.25 -24.24 7.41
C ARG A 455 -12.50 -25.22 6.26
N ASP A 456 -12.89 -26.45 6.56
CA ASP A 456 -12.93 -27.57 5.61
C ASP A 456 -14.27 -28.33 5.71
N PRO A 457 -14.65 -29.14 4.70
CA PRO A 457 -15.98 -29.75 4.65
C PRO A 457 -16.18 -30.82 5.73
N ARG A 458 -15.09 -31.38 6.26
CA ARG A 458 -15.16 -32.32 7.39
C ARG A 458 -15.59 -31.56 8.64
N ALA A 459 -14.94 -30.44 8.94
CA ALA A 459 -15.30 -29.59 10.07
C ALA A 459 -16.73 -29.01 9.97
N ARG A 460 -17.21 -28.69 8.76
CA ARG A 460 -18.57 -28.19 8.54
C ARG A 460 -19.65 -29.27 8.67
N ARG A 461 -19.36 -30.49 8.18
CA ARG A 461 -20.27 -31.65 8.29
C ARG A 461 -20.67 -31.95 9.73
N GLU A 462 -19.74 -31.77 10.68
CA GLU A 462 -20.00 -31.95 12.12
C GLU A 462 -21.21 -31.16 12.66
N TRP A 463 -21.55 -30.04 12.00
CA TRP A 463 -22.67 -29.16 12.35
C TRP A 463 -23.89 -29.38 11.46
N VAL A 464 -23.68 -29.58 10.16
CA VAL A 464 -24.75 -29.89 9.21
C VAL A 464 -25.47 -31.18 9.59
N ASP A 465 -24.75 -32.20 10.06
CA ASP A 465 -25.35 -33.47 10.50
C ASP A 465 -26.19 -33.29 11.79
N VAL A 466 -25.83 -32.34 12.67
CA VAL A 466 -26.62 -31.98 13.85
C VAL A 466 -27.94 -31.31 13.45
N ALA A 467 -27.90 -30.34 12.53
CA ALA A 467 -29.12 -29.69 12.04
C ALA A 467 -30.04 -30.67 11.32
N LYS A 468 -29.50 -31.53 10.44
CA LYS A 468 -30.27 -32.58 9.74
C LYS A 468 -30.93 -33.56 10.71
N ALA A 469 -30.23 -33.97 11.77
CA ALA A 469 -30.79 -34.85 12.80
C ALA A 469 -31.95 -34.20 13.58
N GLN A 470 -31.90 -32.88 13.79
CA GLN A 470 -32.97 -32.11 14.43
C GLN A 470 -34.04 -31.60 13.43
N LYS A 471 -33.87 -31.86 12.13
CA LYS A 471 -34.72 -31.35 11.03
C LYS A 471 -34.83 -29.82 10.98
N LEU A 472 -33.74 -29.12 11.32
CA LEU A 472 -33.67 -27.65 11.31
C LEU A 472 -32.93 -27.14 10.06
N PRO A 473 -33.28 -25.94 9.56
CA PRO A 473 -32.47 -25.23 8.56
C PRO A 473 -31.04 -25.00 9.06
N VAL A 474 -30.08 -25.05 8.14
CA VAL A 474 -28.67 -24.76 8.41
C VAL A 474 -28.08 -23.80 7.39
N ARG A 475 -27.58 -22.67 7.89
CA ARG A 475 -26.98 -21.59 7.08
C ARG A 475 -25.49 -21.45 7.34
N CYS A 476 -24.76 -21.04 6.31
CA CYS A 476 -23.33 -20.74 6.41
C CYS A 476 -23.11 -19.23 6.30
N PHE A 477 -22.39 -18.63 7.25
CA PHE A 477 -21.99 -17.22 7.19
C PHE A 477 -20.47 -17.12 7.01
N VAL A 478 -20.04 -16.61 5.86
CA VAL A 478 -18.64 -16.67 5.39
C VAL A 478 -17.98 -15.30 5.54
N LEU A 479 -17.12 -15.15 6.54
CA LEU A 479 -16.25 -13.99 6.68
C LEU A 479 -14.99 -14.22 5.84
N ASP A 480 -15.15 -14.08 4.53
CA ASP A 480 -14.08 -14.27 3.54
C ASP A 480 -13.18 -13.04 3.50
N ILE A 481 -12.02 -13.14 4.15
CA ILE A 481 -10.99 -12.10 4.13
C ILE A 481 -9.66 -12.69 3.66
N SER A 482 -8.87 -11.86 2.98
CA SER A 482 -7.55 -12.26 2.49
C SER A 482 -6.59 -12.57 3.65
N LYS A 483 -5.60 -13.43 3.38
CA LYS A 483 -4.55 -13.75 4.37
C LYS A 483 -3.83 -12.49 4.88
N PRO A 484 -3.43 -11.51 4.04
CA PRO A 484 -2.81 -10.30 4.54
C PRO A 484 -3.73 -9.47 5.47
N LEU A 485 -5.03 -9.34 5.15
CA LEU A 485 -5.98 -8.65 6.01
C LEU A 485 -6.16 -9.38 7.35
N ALA A 486 -6.22 -10.72 7.37
CA ALA A 486 -6.29 -11.50 8.60
C ALA A 486 -5.05 -11.31 9.50
N MET A 487 -3.85 -11.23 8.89
CA MET A 487 -2.60 -10.95 9.62
C MET A 487 -2.60 -9.51 10.15
N HIS A 488 -3.00 -8.53 9.34
CA HIS A 488 -3.11 -7.12 9.74
C HIS A 488 -4.03 -6.93 10.95
N LEU A 489 -5.25 -7.50 10.89
CA LEU A 489 -6.21 -7.46 12.00
C LEU A 489 -5.69 -8.17 13.26
N ASN A 490 -4.87 -9.21 13.10
CA ASN A 490 -4.24 -9.88 14.24
C ASN A 490 -3.18 -8.99 14.93
N THR A 491 -2.33 -8.33 14.15
CA THR A 491 -1.34 -7.35 14.65
C THR A 491 -2.03 -6.14 15.27
N PHE A 492 -3.08 -5.61 14.64
CA PHE A 492 -3.90 -4.55 15.20
C PHE A 492 -4.48 -4.92 16.58
N ARG A 493 -5.04 -6.13 16.72
CA ARG A 493 -5.57 -6.64 18.00
C ARG A 493 -4.49 -6.87 19.06
N MET A 494 -3.29 -7.29 18.65
CA MET A 494 -2.14 -7.40 19.55
C MET A 494 -1.81 -6.03 20.17
N LEU A 495 -1.72 -4.99 19.34
CA LEU A 495 -1.33 -3.63 19.76
C LEU A 495 -2.42 -2.93 20.59
N THR A 496 -3.70 -3.15 20.28
CA THR A 496 -4.83 -2.44 20.91
C THR A 496 -5.47 -3.18 22.09
N SER A 497 -5.27 -4.49 22.21
CA SER A 497 -5.96 -5.32 23.22
C SER A 497 -5.11 -6.41 23.86
N ALA A 498 -3.80 -6.44 23.60
CA ALA A 498 -2.84 -7.47 24.03
C ALA A 498 -3.25 -8.92 23.69
N LYS A 499 -4.18 -9.11 22.74
CA LYS A 499 -4.71 -10.42 22.32
C LYS A 499 -4.26 -10.77 20.91
N ALA A 500 -3.09 -11.40 20.81
CA ALA A 500 -2.57 -11.97 19.57
C ALA A 500 -3.00 -13.44 19.40
N ILE A 501 -3.40 -13.83 18.19
CA ILE A 501 -3.53 -15.24 17.80
C ILE A 501 -2.18 -15.68 17.21
N PRO A 502 -1.66 -16.88 17.53
CA PRO A 502 -0.43 -17.40 16.90
C PRO A 502 -0.56 -17.43 15.37
N GLU A 503 0.39 -16.84 14.65
CA GLU A 503 0.37 -16.73 13.18
C GLU A 503 0.23 -18.09 12.49
N ILE A 504 0.79 -19.13 13.10
CA ILE A 504 0.70 -20.52 12.62
C ILE A 504 -0.75 -21.00 12.51
N ALA A 505 -1.68 -20.51 13.36
CA ALA A 505 -3.10 -20.85 13.25
C ALA A 505 -3.74 -20.18 12.02
N ILE A 506 -3.40 -18.92 11.72
CA ILE A 506 -3.84 -18.22 10.51
C ILE A 506 -3.25 -18.91 9.27
N HIS A 507 -1.97 -19.24 9.28
CA HIS A 507 -1.30 -19.95 8.18
C HIS A 507 -1.91 -21.34 7.94
N THR A 508 -2.18 -22.09 9.01
CA THR A 508 -2.81 -23.42 8.95
C THR A 508 -4.26 -23.33 8.49
N TYR A 509 -4.99 -22.25 8.79
CA TYR A 509 -6.29 -22.01 8.20
C TYR A 509 -6.18 -21.88 6.68
N PHE A 510 -5.43 -20.89 6.17
CA PHE A 510 -5.35 -20.63 4.72
C PHE A 510 -4.73 -21.78 3.92
N LYS A 511 -3.89 -22.62 4.53
CA LYS A 511 -3.37 -23.85 3.89
C LYS A 511 -4.44 -24.91 3.64
N ASN A 512 -5.46 -25.00 4.50
CA ASN A 512 -6.45 -26.08 4.52
C ASN A 512 -7.88 -25.61 4.23
N ALA A 513 -8.10 -24.29 4.12
CA ALA A 513 -9.42 -23.71 3.92
C ALA A 513 -9.96 -24.05 2.53
N THR A 514 -11.25 -24.37 2.47
CA THR A 514 -11.99 -24.58 1.22
C THR A 514 -13.32 -23.81 1.32
N PRO A 515 -13.73 -23.08 0.27
CA PRO A 515 -15.01 -22.38 0.27
C PRO A 515 -16.17 -23.35 0.57
N PRO A 516 -17.17 -22.93 1.37
CA PRO A 516 -18.37 -23.72 1.61
C PRO A 516 -19.23 -23.81 0.35
N LYS A 517 -19.95 -24.92 0.21
CA LYS A 517 -20.82 -25.19 -0.94
C LYS A 517 -22.20 -25.69 -0.49
N LYS A 518 -23.23 -25.43 -1.30
CA LYS A 518 -24.61 -25.89 -1.03
C LYS A 518 -24.73 -27.43 -0.98
N ASP A 519 -23.89 -28.15 -1.74
CA ASP A 519 -23.85 -29.62 -1.76
C ASP A 519 -23.39 -30.26 -0.43
N GLU A 520 -22.78 -29.49 0.47
CA GLU A 520 -22.51 -29.92 1.85
C GLU A 520 -23.82 -30.08 2.67
N GLY A 521 -24.90 -29.43 2.24
CA GLY A 521 -26.22 -29.44 2.86
C GLY A 521 -26.59 -28.15 3.58
N PHE A 522 -26.08 -27.00 3.12
CA PHE A 522 -26.50 -25.67 3.58
C PHE A 522 -27.66 -25.16 2.72
N ASP A 523 -28.73 -24.68 3.36
CA ASP A 523 -29.87 -24.04 2.69
C ASP A 523 -29.44 -22.71 2.02
N GLU A 524 -28.66 -21.93 2.76
CA GLU A 524 -28.16 -20.61 2.37
C GLU A 524 -26.68 -20.45 2.74
N ILE A 525 -25.93 -19.77 1.88
CA ILE A 525 -24.55 -19.35 2.13
C ILE A 525 -24.53 -17.83 1.97
N VAL A 526 -24.31 -17.13 3.08
CA VAL A 526 -24.25 -15.68 3.16
C VAL A 526 -22.79 -15.26 3.28
N HIS A 527 -22.29 -14.43 2.36
CA HIS A 527 -20.96 -13.86 2.49
C HIS A 527 -21.03 -12.55 3.29
N VAL A 528 -20.17 -12.44 4.30
CA VAL A 528 -20.07 -11.26 5.17
C VAL A 528 -18.86 -10.45 4.72
N ARG A 529 -19.11 -9.35 4.01
CA ARG A 529 -18.06 -8.41 3.59
C ARG A 529 -17.38 -7.81 4.81
N PHE A 530 -16.06 -7.68 4.78
CA PHE A 530 -15.34 -6.95 5.82
C PHE A 530 -15.65 -5.45 5.74
N SER A 531 -16.08 -4.88 6.87
CA SER A 531 -16.09 -3.44 7.12
C SER A 531 -15.55 -3.21 8.53
N ALA A 532 -14.73 -2.17 8.71
CA ALA A 532 -14.44 -1.65 10.02
C ALA A 532 -15.69 -0.93 10.58
N ASP A 533 -15.94 -1.05 11.88
CA ASP A 533 -16.87 -0.16 12.57
C ASP A 533 -16.07 1.01 13.16
N LEU A 534 -15.82 2.02 12.33
CA LEU A 534 -14.99 3.17 12.70
C LEU A 534 -15.60 3.95 13.89
N ALA A 535 -16.92 4.00 14.00
CA ALA A 535 -17.62 4.68 15.10
C ALA A 535 -17.39 4.01 16.47
N ALA A 536 -17.00 2.74 16.50
CA ALA A 536 -16.63 2.01 17.72
C ALA A 536 -15.11 2.07 18.04
N LEU A 537 -14.32 2.82 17.27
CA LEU A 537 -12.87 2.97 17.45
C LEU A 537 -12.52 4.42 17.79
N SER A 538 -11.60 4.62 18.74
CA SER A 538 -10.99 5.94 18.97
C SER A 538 -10.19 6.39 17.75
N ASP A 539 -9.98 7.69 17.58
CA ASP A 539 -9.23 8.26 16.45
C ASP A 539 -7.81 7.68 16.32
N GLU A 540 -7.18 7.37 17.46
CA GLU A 540 -5.89 6.67 17.50
C GLU A 540 -5.99 5.24 16.94
N HIS A 541 -7.01 4.49 17.34
CA HIS A 541 -7.26 3.14 16.83
C HIS A 541 -7.68 3.14 15.36
N GLN A 542 -8.43 4.14 14.90
CA GLN A 542 -8.71 4.33 13.48
C GLN A 542 -7.41 4.59 12.71
N ARG A 543 -6.58 5.54 13.16
CA ARG A 543 -5.27 5.84 12.55
C ARG A 543 -4.37 4.60 12.49
N LEU A 544 -4.30 3.82 13.57
CA LEU A 544 -3.51 2.59 13.64
C LEU A 544 -4.06 1.50 12.70
N LEU A 545 -5.38 1.36 12.59
CA LEU A 545 -6.02 0.40 11.67
C LEU A 545 -5.72 0.72 10.20
N GLY A 546 -5.67 2.00 9.84
CA GLY A 546 -5.33 2.48 8.50
C GLY A 546 -3.83 2.56 8.18
N SER A 547 -2.96 2.23 9.15
CA SER A 547 -1.50 2.31 9.02
C SER A 547 -0.88 0.95 8.75
N PHE A 548 0.27 0.90 8.08
CA PHE A 548 1.05 -0.33 7.93
C PHE A 548 1.59 -0.79 9.30
N LEU A 549 1.31 -2.05 9.67
CA LEU A 549 1.69 -2.64 10.95
C LEU A 549 2.87 -3.62 10.84
#